data_AF-A0A969N878-F1
#
_entry.id   AF-A0A969N878-F1
#
_cell.length_a   1.000
_cell.length_b   1.000
_cell.length_c   1.000
_cell.angle_alpha   90.00
_cell.angle_beta   90.00
_cell.angle_gamma   90.00
#
_symmetry.space_group_name_H-M   'P 1'
#
loop_
_entity.id
_entity.type
_entity.pdbx_description
1 polymer ?
#
loop_
_entity_poly.entity_id
_entity_poly.type
_entity_poly.pdbx_seq_one_letter_code
_entity_poly.pdbx_strand_id
1 'polypeptide(L)'
;FQRLKAGETSVLIETQFCTRLGGDDWVEGNLTSRFEEGHFHSSRGIFRDITQSKLATQELELQHYRSKLIGELSLKSENRSN
;
A
#
# COMPACT_ATOMS: atom_id res chain seq x y z
N PHE A 1 2.09 -9.63 12.22
CA PHE A 1 2.13 -11.03 12.69
C PHE A 1 2.16 -11.21 14.22
N GLN A 2 2.93 -10.45 15.00
CA GLN A 2 3.03 -10.63 16.47
C GLN A 2 1.69 -10.47 17.24
N ARG A 3 0.79 -9.58 16.77
CA ARG A 3 -0.51 -9.31 17.41
C ARG A 3 -1.54 -10.44 17.30
N LEU A 4 -1.49 -11.23 16.21
CA LEU A 4 -2.35 -12.42 16.02
C LEU A 4 -2.04 -13.54 17.03
N LYS A 5 -0.80 -13.59 17.56
CA LYS A 5 -0.42 -14.56 18.60
C LYS A 5 -0.95 -14.19 19.99
N ALA A 6 -1.39 -12.95 20.19
CA ALA A 6 -1.86 -12.44 21.48
C ALA A 6 -3.39 -12.57 21.67
N GLY A 7 -4.10 -13.22 20.75
CA GLY A 7 -5.56 -13.37 20.81
C GLY A 7 -6.35 -12.19 20.26
N GLU A 8 -5.70 -11.17 19.67
CA GLU A 8 -6.41 -10.13 18.90
C GLU A 8 -6.98 -10.75 17.61
N THR A 9 -8.30 -10.72 17.49
CA THR A 9 -9.08 -11.39 16.43
C THR A 9 -9.18 -10.59 15.14
N SER A 10 -8.53 -9.44 14.99
CA SER A 10 -8.48 -8.70 13.73
C SER A 10 -7.23 -7.85 13.62
N VAL A 11 -6.49 -7.99 12.52
CA VAL A 11 -5.36 -7.11 12.19
C VAL A 11 -5.57 -6.57 10.79
N LEU A 12 -5.51 -5.24 10.62
CA LEU A 12 -5.44 -4.58 9.31
C LEU A 12 -4.01 -4.71 8.78
N ILE A 13 -3.88 -5.19 7.55
CA ILE A 13 -2.60 -5.47 6.89
C ILE A 13 -2.67 -4.91 5.48
N GLU A 14 -1.69 -4.08 5.14
CA GLU A 14 -1.33 -3.79 3.76
C GLU A 14 -0.10 -4.62 3.41
N THR A 15 -0.16 -5.41 2.34
CA THR A 15 0.95 -6.28 1.94
C THR A 15 0.89 -6.60 0.45
N GLN A 16 1.92 -7.29 -0.04
CA GLN A 16 2.06 -7.69 -1.44
C GLN A 16 1.85 -9.20 -1.52
N PHE A 17 0.93 -9.64 -2.38
CA PHE A 17 0.67 -11.05 -2.63
C PHE A 17 1.33 -11.47 -3.93
N CYS A 18 2.18 -12.52 -3.85
CA CYS A 18 2.75 -13.14 -5.03
C CYS A 18 1.72 -14.09 -5.64
N THR A 19 1.21 -13.74 -6.81
CA THR A 19 0.32 -14.59 -7.59
C THR A 19 1.07 -15.76 -8.22
N ARG A 20 0.35 -16.82 -8.60
CA ARG A 20 0.93 -17.98 -9.30
C ARG A 20 1.65 -17.61 -10.62
N LEU A 21 1.32 -16.47 -11.20
CA LEU A 21 1.94 -15.97 -12.44
C LEU A 21 3.15 -15.06 -12.18
N GLY A 22 3.57 -14.91 -10.92
CA GLY A 22 4.71 -14.06 -10.54
C GLY A 22 4.38 -12.56 -10.52
N GLY A 23 3.10 -12.20 -10.67
CA GLY A 23 2.64 -10.83 -10.43
C GLY A 23 2.52 -10.57 -8.94
N ASP A 24 2.85 -9.35 -8.54
CA ASP A 24 2.78 -8.90 -7.17
C ASP A 24 1.61 -7.92 -6.99
N ASP A 25 0.48 -8.42 -6.50
CA ASP A 25 -0.71 -7.59 -6.26
C ASP A 25 -0.62 -6.94 -4.88
N TRP A 26 -0.76 -5.62 -4.81
CA TRP A 26 -0.90 -4.92 -3.55
C TRP A 26 -2.29 -5.13 -3.00
N VAL A 27 -2.36 -5.63 -1.77
CA VAL A 27 -3.63 -5.89 -1.11
C VAL A 27 -3.70 -5.22 0.26
N GLU A 28 -4.88 -4.75 0.61
CA GLU A 28 -5.22 -4.29 1.96
C GLU A 28 -6.35 -5.15 2.50
N GLY A 29 -6.23 -5.62 3.74
CA GLY A 29 -7.24 -6.48 4.29
C GLY A 29 -7.16 -6.70 5.79
N ASN A 30 -8.20 -7.32 6.30
CA ASN A 30 -8.26 -7.73 7.70
C ASN A 30 -8.09 -9.23 7.81
N LEU A 31 -7.25 -9.66 8.77
CA LEU A 31 -7.02 -11.05 9.09
C LEU A 31 -7.60 -11.36 10.47
N THR A 32 -8.55 -12.29 10.52
CA THR A 32 -9.21 -12.74 11.75
C THR A 32 -8.90 -14.19 12.03
N SER A 33 -8.45 -14.51 13.24
CA SER A 33 -8.14 -15.88 13.65
C SER A 33 -9.08 -16.37 14.73
N ARG A 34 -9.55 -17.61 14.59
CA ARG A 34 -10.36 -18.30 15.60
C ARG A 34 -9.46 -19.25 16.39
N PHE A 35 -9.51 -19.10 17.71
CA PHE A 35 -8.92 -20.01 18.67
C PHE A 35 -10.04 -20.71 19.45
N GLU A 36 -9.98 -22.02 19.56
CA GLU A 36 -10.88 -22.83 20.39
C GLU A 36 -10.02 -23.59 21.41
N GLU A 37 -10.39 -23.53 22.69
CA GLU A 37 -9.64 -24.16 23.80
C GLU A 37 -8.14 -23.79 23.83
N GLY A 38 -7.81 -22.55 23.47
CA GLY A 38 -6.42 -22.07 23.40
C GLY A 38 -5.63 -22.57 22.18
N HIS A 39 -6.24 -23.38 21.32
CA HIS A 39 -5.62 -23.91 20.11
C HIS A 39 -6.06 -23.12 18.88
N PHE A 40 -5.12 -22.86 17.96
CA PHE A 40 -5.43 -22.24 16.68
C PHE A 40 -6.29 -23.19 15.84
N HIS A 41 -7.50 -22.76 15.49
CA HIS A 41 -8.39 -23.56 14.65
C HIS A 41 -8.34 -23.13 13.19
N SER A 42 -8.43 -21.81 12.92
CA SER A 42 -8.45 -21.29 11.56
C SER A 42 -8.17 -19.79 11.51
N SER A 43 -7.80 -19.29 10.33
CA SER A 43 -7.73 -17.86 10.04
C SER A 43 -8.50 -17.54 8.77
N ARG A 44 -9.19 -16.40 8.77
CA ARG A 44 -9.91 -15.84 7.63
C ARG A 44 -9.36 -14.45 7.33
N GLY A 45 -8.78 -14.31 6.14
CA GLY A 45 -8.38 -13.02 5.59
C GLY A 45 -9.38 -12.55 4.55
N ILE A 46 -9.78 -11.29 4.62
CA ILE A 46 -10.51 -10.62 3.54
C ILE A 46 -9.62 -9.50 3.04
N PHE A 47 -9.19 -9.60 1.79
CA PHE A 47 -8.24 -8.70 1.16
C PHE A 47 -8.87 -8.06 -0.07
N ARG A 48 -8.65 -6.76 -0.23
CA ARG A 48 -9.00 -5.95 -1.39
C ARG A 48 -7.72 -5.65 -2.17
N ASP A 49 -7.75 -5.85 -3.48
CA ASP A 49 -6.71 -5.36 -4.38
C ASP A 49 -6.71 -3.83 -4.40
N ILE A 50 -5.57 -3.24 -4.06
CA ILE A 50 -5.31 -1.80 -4.04
C ILE A 50 -4.23 -1.39 -5.05
N THR A 51 -3.78 -2.32 -5.91
CA THR A 51 -2.70 -2.08 -6.89
C THR A 51 -3.00 -0.89 -7.79
N GLN A 52 -4.21 -0.83 -8.35
CA GLN A 52 -4.64 0.28 -9.20
C GLN A 52 -4.65 1.62 -8.45
N SER A 53 -5.10 1.62 -7.19
CA SER A 53 -5.12 2.82 -6.36
C SER A 53 -3.71 3.35 -6.10
N LYS A 54 -2.76 2.45 -5.82
CA LYS A 54 -1.35 2.81 -5.63
C LYS A 54 -0.72 3.36 -6.90
N LEU A 55 -0.96 2.73 -8.05
CA LEU A 55 -0.43 3.20 -9.34
C LEU A 55 -0.98 4.60 -9.69
N ALA A 56 -2.28 4.83 -9.47
CA ALA A 56 -2.88 6.14 -9.69
C ALA A 56 -2.28 7.22 -8.77
N THR A 57 -2.06 6.88 -7.50
CA THR A 57 -1.43 7.80 -6.53
C THR A 57 0.01 8.12 -6.93
N GLN A 58 0.81 7.12 -7.33
CA GLN A 58 2.19 7.32 -7.78
C GLN A 58 2.27 8.17 -9.05
N GLU A 59 1.36 7.96 -9.99
CA GLU A 59 1.30 8.78 -11.21
C GLU A 59 0.96 10.23 -10.88
N LEU A 60 -0.02 10.47 -10.00
CA LEU A 60 -0.38 11.81 -9.55
C LEU A 60 0.79 12.52 -8.85
N GLU A 61 1.50 11.83 -7.97
CA GLU A 61 2.69 12.35 -7.28
C GLU A 61 3.81 12.70 -8.27
N LEU A 62 4.04 11.84 -9.26
CA LEU A 62 5.03 12.07 -10.31
C LEU A 62 4.70 13.30 -11.16
N GLN A 63 3.43 13.45 -11.56
CA GLN A 63 2.97 14.60 -12.33
C GLN A 63 3.07 15.90 -11.52
N HIS A 64 2.71 15.86 -10.24
CA HIS A 64 2.84 17.01 -9.35
C HIS A 64 4.32 17.42 -9.20
N TYR A 65 5.21 16.45 -9.00
CA TYR A 65 6.65 16.71 -8.88
C TYR A 65 7.24 17.32 -10.16
N ARG A 66 6.88 16.77 -11.33
CA ARG A 66 7.31 17.32 -12.64
C ARG A 66 6.85 18.76 -12.84
N SER A 67 5.58 19.03 -12.54
CA SER A 67 5.01 20.37 -12.67
C SER A 67 5.76 21.39 -11.79
N LYS A 68 6.07 21.01 -10.55
CA LYS A 68 6.83 21.87 -9.62
C LYS A 68 8.23 22.19 -10.12
N LEU A 69 8.98 21.18 -10.58
CA LEU A 69 10.33 21.37 -11.12
C LEU A 69 10.35 22.30 -12.34
N ILE A 70 9.39 22.15 -13.25
CA ILE A 70 9.28 23.01 -14.43
C ILE A 70 9.05 24.47 -14.00
N GLY A 71 8.12 24.70 -13.07
CA GLY A 71 7.87 26.05 -12.55
C GLY A 71 9.11 26.67 -11.91
N GLU A 72 9.83 25.92 -11.07
CA GLU A 72 11.06 26.39 -10.42
C GLU A 72 12.17 26.74 -11.44
N LEU A 73 12.33 25.93 -12.48
CA LEU A 73 13.32 26.17 -13.54
C LEU A 73 12.99 27.43 -14.35
N SER A 74 11.72 27.63 -14.72
CA SER A 74 11.26 28.82 -15.46
C SER A 74 11.54 30.11 -14.70
N LEU A 75 11.22 30.14 -13.39
CA LEU A 75 11.49 31.28 -12.51
C LEU A 75 13.01 31.56 -12.39
N LYS A 76 13.83 30.51 -12.44
CA LYS A 76 15.29 30.64 -12.35
C LYS A 76 15.92 31.13 -13.65
N SER A 77 15.35 30.81 -14.81
CA SER A 77 15.80 31.34 -16.10
C SER A 77 15.44 32.81 -16.31
N GLU A 78 14.27 33.25 -15.83
CA GLU A 78 13.85 34.65 -15.90
C GLU A 78 14.73 35.54 -15.01
N ASN A 79 15.03 35.10 -13.79
CA ASN A 79 15.89 35.84 -12.85
C ASN A 79 17.38 35.88 -13.24
N ARG A 80 17.84 35.03 -14.17
CA ARG A 80 19.22 35.07 -14.71
C ARG A 80 19.36 35.95 -15.96
N SER A 81 18.24 36.41 -16.51
CA SER A 81 18.19 37.23 -17.73
C SER A 81 18.01 38.72 -17.45
N ASN A 82 17.94 39.10 -16.17
CA ASN A 82 18.00 40.48 -15.64
C ASN A 82 19.33 40.70 -14.92
#